data_AF-A0A5C7DYW7-F1
#
_entry.id   AF-A0A5C7DYW7-F1
#
_cell.length_a   1.000
_cell.length_b   1.000
_cell.length_c   1.000
_cell.angle_alpha   90.00
_cell.angle_beta   90.00
_cell.angle_gamma   90.00
#
_symmetry.space_group_name_H-M   'P 1'
#
loop_
_entity.id
_entity.type
_entity.pdbx_description
1 polymer ?
#
loop_
_entity_poly.entity_id
_entity_poly.type
_entity_poly.pdbx_seq_one_letter_code
_entity_poly.pdbx_strand_id
1 'polypeptide(L)'
;MLLSSIVASLLFSPAFALPSGGKFTHGTSGTINVSGNNMHINGNKVNSIIQWGGGFNINKGESVNFGGNSKNYLNIAHGTNKSTIAGLLNANGKNVFLINPNGVIIEKSGIINANRFVASTSS
;
A
#
# COMPACT_ATOMS: atom_id res chain seq x y z
N MET A 1 38.69 19.58 25.89
CA MET A 1 37.87 18.79 24.95
C MET A 1 37.09 17.78 25.77
N LEU A 2 35.77 17.93 25.86
CA LEU A 2 34.89 16.89 26.43
C LEU A 2 33.93 16.49 25.31
N LEU A 3 34.20 15.33 24.72
CA LEU A 3 33.41 14.75 23.65
C LEU A 3 32.14 14.17 24.29
N SER A 4 31.02 14.88 24.15
CA SER A 4 29.71 14.36 24.60
C SER A 4 29.13 13.50 23.48
N SER A 5 29.20 12.18 23.66
CA SER A 5 28.58 11.21 22.78
C SER A 5 27.10 11.08 23.15
N ILE A 6 26.23 11.83 22.48
CA ILE A 6 24.79 11.54 22.51
C ILE A 6 24.56 10.32 21.62
N VAL A 7 24.44 9.14 22.22
CA VAL A 7 23.90 7.96 21.55
C VAL A 7 22.39 8.16 21.48
N ALA A 8 21.90 8.70 20.37
CA ALA A 8 20.47 8.68 20.07
C ALA A 8 20.09 7.23 19.73
N SER A 9 19.50 6.52 20.69
CA SER A 9 18.86 5.23 20.43
C SER A 9 17.70 5.46 19.46
N LEU A 10 17.92 5.14 18.18
CA LEU A 10 16.85 4.99 17.20
C LEU A 10 15.99 3.81 17.67
N LEU A 11 14.93 4.10 18.40
CA LEU A 11 13.85 3.15 18.64
C LEU A 11 13.24 2.83 17.26
N PHE A 12 13.75 1.79 16.62
CA PHE A 12 13.06 1.15 15.51
C PHE A 12 11.75 0.60 16.06
N SER A 13 10.69 1.41 15.97
CA SER A 13 9.34 0.86 16.07
C SER A 13 9.24 -0.22 14.99
N PRO A 14 8.70 -1.42 15.30
CA PRO A 14 8.40 -2.37 14.25
C PRO A 14 7.52 -1.64 13.24
N ALA A 15 8.06 -1.40 12.05
CA ALA A 15 7.33 -0.75 10.99
C ALA A 15 6.15 -1.66 10.67
N PHE A 16 4.97 -1.28 11.13
CA PHE A 16 3.70 -1.79 10.63
C PHE A 16 3.77 -1.72 9.09
N ALA A 17 3.77 -2.87 8.43
CA ALA A 17 4.15 -3.00 7.02
C ALA A 17 2.94 -2.87 6.10
N LEU A 18 2.17 -1.81 6.33
CA LEU A 18 1.24 -1.26 5.36
C LEU A 18 2.02 -0.79 4.12
N PRO A 19 1.34 -0.56 2.98
CA PRO A 19 1.98 0.05 1.82
C PRO A 19 2.65 1.38 2.20
N SER A 20 3.81 1.70 1.65
CA SER A 20 4.59 2.85 2.10
C SER A 20 5.10 3.72 0.94
N GLY A 21 5.28 5.01 1.24
CA GLY A 21 5.69 5.99 0.23
C GLY A 21 4.63 6.26 -0.86
N GLY A 22 3.35 6.05 -0.55
CA GLY A 22 2.24 6.24 -1.47
C GLY A 22 2.05 7.70 -1.89
N LYS A 23 1.97 7.94 -3.20
CA LYS A 23 1.64 9.25 -3.77
C LYS A 23 0.69 9.08 -4.94
N PHE A 24 -0.37 9.89 -4.98
CA PHE A 24 -1.19 10.00 -6.18
C PHE A 24 -0.38 10.69 -7.28
N THR A 25 -0.40 10.13 -8.49
CA THR A 25 0.38 10.62 -9.63
C THR A 25 -0.48 10.70 -10.89
N HIS A 26 0.14 11.08 -12.03
CA HIS A 26 -0.51 11.15 -13.33
C HIS A 26 -1.78 12.03 -13.33
N GLY A 27 -1.71 13.18 -12.64
CA GLY A 27 -2.83 14.12 -12.52
C GLY A 27 -4.02 13.60 -11.70
N THR A 28 -3.85 12.52 -10.94
CA THR A 28 -4.84 12.03 -9.97
C THR A 28 -4.55 12.59 -8.59
N SER A 29 -5.56 12.62 -7.71
CA SER A 29 -5.43 13.12 -6.34
C SER A 29 -6.40 12.39 -5.41
N GLY A 30 -6.16 12.51 -4.11
CA GLY A 30 -6.93 11.85 -3.07
C GLY A 30 -6.22 11.88 -1.72
N THR A 31 -6.67 11.04 -0.80
CA THR A 31 -6.11 10.91 0.55
C THR A 31 -5.60 9.50 0.80
N ILE A 32 -4.48 9.39 1.53
CA ILE A 32 -3.96 8.15 2.08
C ILE A 32 -3.77 8.39 3.57
N ASN A 33 -4.63 7.82 4.40
CA ASN A 33 -4.62 8.00 5.84
C ASN A 33 -4.34 6.67 6.53
N VAL A 34 -3.50 6.69 7.56
CA VAL A 34 -3.19 5.50 8.37
C VAL A 34 -3.70 5.72 9.79
N SER A 35 -4.45 4.74 10.30
CA SER A 35 -4.95 4.70 11.68
C SER A 35 -4.67 3.32 12.26
N GLY A 36 -3.61 3.23 13.06
CA GLY A 36 -3.07 1.95 13.54
C GLY A 36 -2.74 1.02 12.38
N ASN A 37 -3.34 -0.18 12.39
CA ASN A 37 -3.12 -1.21 11.38
C ASN A 37 -3.99 -1.05 10.13
N ASN A 38 -4.73 0.06 10.01
CA ASN A 38 -5.65 0.28 8.90
C ASN A 38 -5.21 1.47 8.06
N MET A 39 -5.01 1.24 6.77
CA MET A 39 -4.84 2.28 5.77
C MET A 39 -6.17 2.52 5.06
N HIS A 40 -6.52 3.79 4.87
CA HIS A 40 -7.68 4.23 4.11
C HIS A 40 -7.22 5.07 2.92
N ILE A 41 -7.57 4.62 1.72
CA ILE A 41 -7.23 5.26 0.46
C ILE A 41 -8.52 5.75 -0.19
N ASN A 42 -8.62 7.03 -0.51
CA ASN A 42 -9.77 7.58 -1.21
C ASN A 42 -9.33 8.48 -2.36
N GLY A 43 -9.64 8.06 -3.60
CA GLY A 43 -9.37 8.81 -4.81
C GLY A 43 -10.48 9.81 -5.15
N ASN A 44 -10.11 11.01 -5.55
CA ASN A 44 -11.08 12.05 -5.93
C ASN A 44 -11.71 11.77 -7.31
N LYS A 45 -10.95 11.15 -8.23
CA LYS A 45 -11.42 10.79 -9.58
C LYS A 45 -11.99 9.38 -9.63
N VAL A 46 -12.66 9.02 -10.73
CA VAL A 46 -13.11 7.63 -10.96
C VAL A 46 -11.92 6.68 -11.08
N ASN A 47 -10.87 7.13 -11.78
CA ASN A 47 -9.61 6.43 -11.92
C ASN A 47 -8.52 7.15 -11.12
N SER A 48 -7.81 6.39 -10.29
CA SER A 48 -6.72 6.88 -9.46
C SER A 48 -5.46 6.07 -9.71
N ILE A 49 -4.32 6.74 -9.81
CA ILE A 49 -3.01 6.12 -9.98
C ILE A 49 -2.17 6.50 -8.77
N ILE A 50 -1.66 5.50 -8.07
CA ILE A 50 -0.87 5.67 -6.84
C ILE A 50 0.44 4.93 -7.03
N GLN A 51 1.55 5.65 -6.87
CA GLN A 51 2.89 5.10 -6.87
C GLN A 51 3.38 4.88 -5.44
N TRP A 52 3.93 3.70 -5.16
CA TRP A 52 4.37 3.26 -3.84
C TRP A 52 5.89 3.03 -3.84
N GLY A 53 6.65 4.04 -3.40
CA GLY A 53 8.12 4.00 -3.43
C GLY A 53 8.75 3.04 -2.42
N GLY A 54 8.10 2.81 -1.28
CA GLY A 54 8.51 1.81 -0.30
C GLY A 54 7.87 0.43 -0.49
N GLY A 55 7.12 0.26 -1.59
CA GLY A 55 6.41 -0.96 -1.93
C GLY A 55 4.97 -1.03 -1.41
N PHE A 56 4.27 -2.07 -1.87
CA PHE A 56 2.88 -2.33 -1.51
C PHE A 56 2.79 -3.68 -0.81
N ASN A 57 2.84 -3.66 0.51
CA ASN A 57 2.72 -4.84 1.37
C ASN A 57 1.53 -4.65 2.32
N ILE A 58 0.91 -5.73 2.74
CA ILE A 58 -0.14 -5.71 3.78
C ILE A 58 0.14 -6.89 4.70
N ASN A 59 0.67 -6.65 5.90
CA ASN A 59 0.99 -7.74 6.82
C ASN A 59 -0.28 -8.36 7.44
N LYS A 60 -0.12 -9.54 8.02
CA LYS A 60 -1.19 -10.19 8.79
C LYS A 60 -1.67 -9.27 9.92
N GLY A 61 -2.99 -9.07 10.00
CA GLY A 61 -3.61 -8.17 10.99
C GLY A 61 -3.69 -6.71 10.54
N GLU A 62 -3.17 -6.38 9.35
CA GLU A 62 -3.32 -5.07 8.72
C GLU A 62 -4.39 -5.08 7.63
N SER A 63 -4.93 -3.89 7.34
CA SER A 63 -5.89 -3.72 6.25
C SER A 63 -5.64 -2.47 5.41
N VAL A 64 -5.88 -2.59 4.11
CA VAL A 64 -5.94 -1.47 3.16
C VAL A 64 -7.34 -1.36 2.64
N ASN A 65 -7.99 -0.22 2.89
CA ASN A 65 -9.38 0.03 2.58
C ASN A 65 -9.50 1.09 1.49
N PHE A 66 -10.02 0.71 0.32
CA PHE A 66 -10.29 1.61 -0.79
C PHE A 66 -11.71 2.18 -0.71
N GLY A 67 -11.81 3.51 -0.64
CA GLY A 67 -13.06 4.26 -0.49
C GLY A 67 -13.69 4.72 -1.82
N GLY A 68 -14.84 5.39 -1.70
CA GLY A 68 -15.63 5.92 -2.82
C GLY A 68 -16.61 4.91 -3.44
N ASN A 69 -17.39 5.33 -4.42
CA ASN A 69 -18.30 4.46 -5.18
C ASN A 69 -17.83 4.29 -6.62
N SER A 70 -17.91 3.07 -7.17
CA SER A 70 -17.58 2.75 -8.56
C SER A 70 -16.21 3.30 -9.03
N LYS A 71 -15.17 3.04 -8.24
CA LYS A 71 -13.80 3.55 -8.44
C LYS A 71 -12.84 2.48 -8.95
N ASN A 72 -11.78 2.94 -9.63
CA ASN A 72 -10.66 2.14 -10.10
C ASN A 72 -9.35 2.67 -9.51
N TYR A 73 -8.56 1.79 -8.90
CA TYR A 73 -7.28 2.13 -8.29
C TYR A 73 -6.15 1.33 -8.94
N LEU A 74 -5.27 2.02 -9.66
CA LEU A 74 -4.02 1.47 -10.14
C LEU A 74 -2.91 1.79 -9.12
N ASN A 75 -2.35 0.74 -8.52
CA ASN A 75 -1.27 0.81 -7.55
C ASN A 75 0.01 0.30 -8.21
N ILE A 76 1.05 1.12 -8.24
CA ILE A 76 2.33 0.82 -8.87
C ILE A 76 3.41 0.79 -7.79
N ALA A 77 3.81 -0.40 -7.38
CA ALA A 77 4.95 -0.60 -6.49
C ALA A 77 6.23 -0.65 -7.35
N HIS A 78 7.09 0.36 -7.16
CA HIS A 78 8.31 0.56 -7.96
C HIS A 78 9.58 0.55 -7.09
N GLY A 79 9.48 0.04 -5.86
CA GLY A 79 10.63 -0.30 -5.04
C GLY A 79 11.36 -1.55 -5.55
N THR A 80 12.33 -2.03 -4.81
CA THR A 80 13.14 -3.22 -5.16
C THR A 80 12.55 -4.54 -4.65
N ASN A 81 11.52 -4.48 -3.82
CA ASN A 81 10.93 -5.65 -3.16
C ASN A 81 9.62 -6.07 -3.81
N LYS A 82 9.35 -7.38 -3.75
CA LYS A 82 8.03 -7.95 -4.08
C LYS A 82 6.93 -7.36 -3.19
N SER A 83 5.71 -7.41 -3.68
CA SER A 83 4.50 -7.13 -2.91
C SER A 83 4.03 -8.40 -2.21
N THR A 84 3.83 -8.34 -0.90
CA THR A 84 3.27 -9.43 -0.10
C THR A 84 1.96 -8.98 0.54
N ILE A 85 0.88 -9.70 0.26
CA ILE A 85 -0.44 -9.49 0.87
C ILE A 85 -0.73 -10.66 1.79
N ALA A 86 -0.47 -10.48 3.08
CA ALA A 86 -0.76 -11.42 4.15
C ALA A 86 -1.97 -10.97 5.01
N GLY A 87 -2.36 -9.70 4.92
CA GLY A 87 -3.53 -9.12 5.57
C GLY A 87 -4.72 -8.91 4.61
N LEU A 88 -5.53 -7.89 4.89
CA LEU A 88 -6.76 -7.61 4.16
C LEU A 88 -6.60 -6.47 3.15
N LEU A 89 -6.88 -6.75 1.87
CA LEU A 89 -7.18 -5.71 0.88
C LEU A 89 -8.69 -5.63 0.70
N ASN A 90 -9.28 -4.52 1.10
CA ASN A 90 -10.71 -4.32 1.08
C ASN A 90 -11.10 -3.15 0.18
N ALA A 91 -11.74 -3.46 -0.94
CA ALA A 91 -12.18 -2.50 -1.95
C ALA A 91 -13.70 -2.49 -2.15
N ASN A 92 -14.48 -3.36 -1.49
CA ASN A 92 -15.94 -3.28 -1.39
C ASN A 92 -16.64 -2.77 -2.67
N GLY A 93 -16.63 -3.56 -3.74
CA GLY A 93 -17.26 -3.20 -5.02
C GLY A 93 -16.42 -2.32 -5.96
N LYS A 94 -15.17 -2.01 -5.62
CA LYS A 94 -14.23 -1.24 -6.47
C LYS A 94 -13.20 -2.15 -7.14
N ASN A 95 -12.56 -1.64 -8.18
CA ASN A 95 -11.52 -2.37 -8.91
C ASN A 95 -10.14 -1.93 -8.43
N VAL A 96 -9.26 -2.90 -8.21
CA VAL A 96 -7.88 -2.67 -7.78
C VAL A 96 -6.93 -3.41 -8.71
N PHE A 97 -5.97 -2.67 -9.23
CA PHE A 97 -4.89 -3.16 -10.08
C PHE A 97 -3.58 -2.93 -9.33
N LEU A 98 -2.77 -3.96 -9.18
CA LEU A 98 -1.46 -3.90 -8.54
C LEU A 98 -0.38 -4.31 -9.54
N ILE A 99 0.52 -3.38 -9.84
CA ILE A 99 1.71 -3.62 -10.66
C ILE A 99 2.92 -3.64 -9.73
N ASN A 100 3.66 -4.75 -9.74
CA ASN A 100 4.97 -4.84 -9.11
C ASN A 100 5.86 -5.78 -9.95
N PRO A 101 6.84 -5.26 -10.71
CA PRO A 101 7.76 -6.07 -11.51
C PRO A 101 8.55 -7.09 -10.70
N ASN A 102 8.78 -6.85 -9.41
CA ASN A 102 9.53 -7.75 -8.52
C ASN A 102 8.67 -8.93 -8.01
N GLY A 103 7.38 -8.96 -8.33
CA GLY A 103 6.45 -10.03 -7.96
C GLY A 103 5.35 -9.58 -7.01
N VAL A 104 4.24 -10.34 -7.03
CA VAL A 104 3.10 -10.18 -6.12
C VAL A 104 2.79 -11.55 -5.52
N ILE A 105 2.82 -11.64 -4.18
CA ILE A 105 2.51 -12.83 -3.41
C ILE A 105 1.29 -12.54 -2.56
N ILE A 106 0.26 -13.37 -2.65
CA ILE A 106 -0.84 -13.40 -1.69
C ILE A 106 -0.59 -14.61 -0.80
N GLU A 107 -0.35 -14.38 0.48
CA GLU A 107 -0.10 -15.46 1.42
C GLU A 107 -1.41 -16.17 1.81
N LYS A 108 -1.30 -17.32 2.48
CA LYS A 108 -2.47 -18.09 2.95
C LYS A 108 -3.42 -17.29 3.85
N SER A 109 -2.93 -16.31 4.61
CA SER A 109 -3.75 -15.41 5.43
C SER A 109 -4.29 -14.21 4.66
N GLY A 110 -3.78 -13.95 3.45
CA GLY A 110 -4.16 -12.80 2.64
C GLY A 110 -5.60 -12.90 2.15
N ILE A 111 -6.36 -11.83 2.31
CA ILE A 111 -7.75 -11.75 1.86
C ILE A 111 -7.88 -10.57 0.89
N ILE A 112 -8.42 -10.82 -0.30
CA ILE A 112 -8.74 -9.81 -1.29
C ILE A 112 -10.27 -9.74 -1.43
N ASN A 113 -10.86 -8.64 -1.00
CA ASN A 113 -12.28 -8.33 -1.21
C ASN A 113 -12.41 -7.16 -2.18
N ALA A 114 -12.63 -7.44 -3.46
CA ALA A 114 -12.76 -6.42 -4.51
C ALA A 114 -13.76 -6.87 -5.58
N ASN A 115 -14.32 -5.92 -6.35
CA ASN A 115 -15.10 -6.29 -7.53
C ASN A 115 -14.22 -6.94 -8.61
N ARG A 116 -13.04 -6.36 -8.81
CA ARG A 116 -11.99 -6.93 -9.65
C ARG A 116 -10.65 -6.67 -8.99
N PHE A 117 -9.82 -7.69 -8.93
CA PHE A 117 -8.42 -7.59 -8.56
C PHE A 117 -7.55 -8.11 -9.68
N VAL A 118 -6.55 -7.34 -10.08
CA VAL A 118 -5.54 -7.76 -11.05
C VAL A 118 -4.17 -7.49 -10.45
N ALA A 119 -3.29 -8.49 -10.50
CA ALA A 119 -1.89 -8.36 -10.18
C ALA A 119 -1.07 -8.59 -11.45
N SER A 120 -0.07 -7.75 -11.70
CA SER A 120 0.84 -7.89 -12.84
C SER A 120 2.28 -7.67 -12.43
N THR A 121 3.16 -8.45 -13.04
CA THR A 121 4.62 -8.29 -12.96
C THR A 121 5.19 -7.66 -14.24
N SER A 122 4.33 -7.29 -15.20
CA SER A 122 4.76 -6.61 -16.42
C SER A 122 5.15 -5.16 -16.11
N SER A 123 6.29 -4.75 -16.66
CA SER A 123 6.83 -3.38 -16.63
C SER A 123 6.21 -2.50 -17.71
#